data_AF-A0A512IB24-F1
#
_entry.id   AF-A0A512IB24-F1
#
_cell.length_a   1.000
_cell.length_b   1.000
_cell.length_c   1.000
_cell.angle_alpha   90.00
_cell.angle_beta   90.00
_cell.angle_gamma   90.00
#
_symmetry.space_group_name_H-M   'P 1'
#
loop_
_entity.id
_entity.type
_entity.pdbx_description
1 polymer ?
#
loop_
_entity_poly.entity_id
_entity_poly.type
_entity_poly.pdbx_seq_one_letter_code
_entity_poly.pdbx_strand_id
1 'polypeptide(L)'
;MRYFEVPERQRGAAEAWLERGSGIPGSTPTPASAVVFVRDGEHGVETYLTYRPGNSPLGTVGFPGGPVEAHDDEPLDWAGPVPTEWARRLGMDGDVSRARRAVVAAARHAFEEAGVLLAGADPMSTVESAEGAEWMSSREALAVGDVSLAQVLGRRRLVLRTDLLRPLAHWVTSDFAHRRYDIHYFTAVVPDGQVPVPLQSKGVWGRWVEAAEVVSDPVGSRLGDLVGQEDTVGRTVGDLSSPGVQCVLESVAECSSAIAFLARKRAVVTRNPVLEVRDGRPVLRLDWS
;
A
#
# COMPACT_ATOMS: atom_id res chain seq x y z
N MET A 1 -10.43 -20.62 3.48
CA MET A 1 -9.72 -20.20 4.70
C MET A 1 -8.22 -20.24 4.42
N ARG A 2 -7.46 -19.24 4.89
CA ARG A 2 -6.00 -19.14 4.72
C ARG A 2 -5.32 -18.77 6.03
N TYR A 3 -4.10 -19.26 6.21
CA TYR A 3 -3.27 -19.04 7.37
C TYR A 3 -2.00 -18.29 7.01
N PHE A 4 -1.59 -17.39 7.89
CA PHE A 4 -0.33 -16.68 7.83
C PHE A 4 0.42 -16.88 9.14
N GLU A 5 1.74 -16.97 9.05
CA GLU A 5 2.58 -16.91 10.23
C GLU A 5 2.50 -15.51 10.84
N VAL A 6 2.58 -15.44 12.17
CA VAL A 6 2.80 -14.16 12.85
C VAL A 6 4.29 -13.80 12.69
N PRO A 7 4.62 -12.64 12.08
CA PRO A 7 6.01 -12.22 11.91
C PRO A 7 6.77 -12.26 13.24
N GLU A 8 8.05 -12.67 13.23
CA GLU A 8 8.85 -12.85 14.45
C GLU A 8 8.76 -11.65 15.41
N ARG A 9 8.92 -10.44 14.86
CA ARG A 9 8.83 -9.15 15.57
C ARG A 9 7.47 -8.84 16.20
N GLN A 10 6.43 -9.58 15.84
CA GLN A 10 5.06 -9.42 16.33
C GLN A 10 4.62 -10.57 17.27
N ARG A 11 5.42 -11.64 17.42
CA ARG A 11 5.03 -12.82 18.21
C ARG A 11 4.79 -12.50 19.67
N GLY A 12 5.67 -11.71 20.31
CA GLY A 12 5.48 -11.33 21.71
C GLY A 12 4.18 -10.54 21.94
N ALA A 13 3.79 -9.67 20.99
CA ALA A 13 2.52 -8.95 21.08
C ALA A 13 1.31 -9.89 20.90
N ALA A 14 1.42 -10.87 19.99
CA ALA A 14 0.40 -11.88 19.76
C ALA A 14 0.24 -12.82 20.96
N GLU A 15 1.33 -13.30 21.56
CA GLU A 15 1.31 -14.14 22.76
C GLU A 15 0.69 -13.40 23.94
N ALA A 16 1.15 -12.18 24.22
CA ALA A 16 0.57 -11.34 25.27
C ALA A 16 -0.92 -11.02 25.02
N TRP A 17 -1.36 -10.96 23.77
CA TRP A 17 -2.78 -10.81 23.43
C TRP A 17 -3.58 -12.08 23.74
N LEU A 18 -3.07 -13.25 23.37
CA LEU A 18 -3.70 -14.54 23.66
C LEU A 18 -3.79 -14.81 25.17
N GLU A 19 -2.74 -14.48 25.93
CA GLU A 19 -2.70 -14.62 27.39
C GLU A 19 -3.71 -13.71 28.11
N ARG A 20 -3.94 -12.50 27.58
CA ARG A 20 -4.91 -11.54 28.15
C ARG A 20 -6.37 -12.02 28.05
N GLY A 21 -6.66 -13.01 27.22
CA GLY A 21 -7.99 -13.58 27.04
C GLY A 21 -8.92 -12.75 26.15
N SER A 22 -10.08 -13.32 25.81
CA SER A 22 -11.08 -12.69 24.95
C SER A 22 -11.79 -11.53 25.64
N GLY A 23 -11.97 -10.40 24.94
CA GLY A 23 -12.87 -9.30 25.38
C GLY A 23 -12.24 -7.91 25.48
N ILE A 24 -10.92 -7.79 25.31
CA ILE A 24 -10.25 -6.48 25.19
C ILE A 24 -10.28 -6.04 23.72
N PRO A 25 -10.84 -4.87 23.37
CA PRO A 25 -10.79 -4.38 22.00
C PRO A 25 -9.36 -3.96 21.64
N GLY A 26 -8.95 -4.25 20.40
CA GLY A 26 -7.69 -3.73 19.87
C GLY A 26 -7.72 -2.20 19.78
N SER A 27 -6.57 -1.56 19.55
CA SER A 27 -6.53 -0.12 19.31
C SER A 27 -7.37 0.26 18.08
N THR A 28 -7.93 1.47 18.05
CA THR A 28 -8.69 1.93 16.88
C THR A 28 -7.78 1.98 15.65
N PRO A 29 -8.13 1.31 14.54
CA PRO A 29 -7.32 1.36 13.33
C PRO A 29 -7.25 2.78 12.74
N THR A 30 -6.04 3.24 12.45
CA THR A 30 -5.81 4.49 11.72
C THR A 30 -6.14 4.27 10.24
N PRO A 31 -6.99 5.11 9.61
CA PRO A 31 -7.20 5.05 8.16
C PRO A 31 -5.88 5.20 7.39
N ALA A 32 -5.70 4.39 6.35
CA ALA A 32 -4.49 4.34 5.56
C ALA A 32 -4.81 4.05 4.09
N SER A 33 -3.86 4.33 3.21
CA SER A 33 -3.97 3.99 1.78
C SER A 33 -2.62 3.59 1.20
N ALA A 34 -2.64 2.67 0.25
CA ALA A 34 -1.43 2.18 -0.41
C ALA A 34 -1.67 1.99 -1.92
N VAL A 35 -0.63 2.11 -2.73
CA VAL A 35 -0.70 1.97 -4.19
C VAL A 35 0.17 0.83 -4.69
N VAL A 36 -0.46 -0.08 -5.42
CA VAL A 36 0.14 -1.25 -6.03
C VAL A 36 0.37 -0.95 -7.50
N PHE A 37 1.60 -0.55 -7.83
CA PHE A 37 2.00 -0.36 -9.22
C PHE A 37 2.18 -1.72 -9.89
N VAL A 38 1.69 -1.85 -11.11
CA VAL A 38 1.86 -3.06 -11.93
C VAL A 38 2.37 -2.71 -13.31
N ARG A 39 3.19 -3.60 -13.88
CA ARG A 39 3.61 -3.57 -15.28
C ARG A 39 3.83 -4.99 -15.80
N ASP A 40 3.82 -5.14 -17.10
CA ASP A 40 4.25 -6.39 -17.73
C ASP A 40 5.78 -6.52 -17.60
N GLY A 41 6.24 -7.67 -17.11
CA GLY A 41 7.64 -8.07 -17.04
C GLY A 41 7.93 -9.24 -17.97
N GLU A 42 9.16 -9.72 -17.96
CA GLU A 42 9.62 -10.80 -18.85
C GLU A 42 8.98 -12.16 -18.50
N HIS A 43 8.83 -12.46 -17.21
CA HIS A 43 8.28 -13.73 -16.74
C HIS A 43 6.93 -13.61 -16.01
N GLY A 44 6.24 -12.48 -16.16
CA GLY A 44 4.91 -12.25 -15.60
C GLY A 44 4.69 -10.81 -15.19
N VAL A 45 3.65 -10.56 -14.38
CA VAL A 45 3.35 -9.21 -13.89
C VAL A 45 4.32 -8.85 -12.75
N GLU A 46 4.99 -7.71 -12.91
CA GLU A 46 5.83 -7.13 -11.89
C GLU A 46 5.06 -6.12 -11.03
N THR A 47 5.49 -5.96 -9.80
CA THR A 47 5.01 -4.90 -8.90
C THR A 47 6.14 -4.17 -8.21
N TYR A 48 5.92 -2.91 -7.86
CA TYR A 48 6.91 -2.08 -7.18
C TYR A 48 6.76 -2.20 -5.66
N LEU A 49 7.80 -2.72 -5.01
CA LEU A 49 7.89 -2.81 -3.55
C LEU A 49 8.91 -1.81 -3.01
N THR A 50 8.66 -1.32 -1.80
CA THR A 50 9.56 -0.44 -1.04
C THR A 50 9.94 -1.10 0.28
N TYR A 51 11.16 -0.79 0.72
CA TYR A 51 11.62 -1.07 2.07
C TYR A 51 11.34 0.13 2.97
N ARG A 52 10.84 -0.12 4.18
CA ARG A 52 10.69 0.87 5.23
C ARG A 52 11.39 0.38 6.50
N PRO A 53 12.30 1.17 7.09
CA PRO A 53 12.97 0.77 8.31
C PRO A 53 11.99 0.71 9.50
N GLY A 54 12.21 -0.25 10.39
CA GLY A 54 11.55 -0.32 11.70
C GLY A 54 10.31 -1.21 11.76
N ASN A 55 9.61 -1.15 12.90
CA ASN A 55 8.54 -2.08 13.23
C ASN A 55 7.15 -1.57 12.79
N SER A 56 6.79 -1.79 11.54
CA SER A 56 5.44 -1.50 11.03
C SER A 56 4.57 -2.76 11.00
N PRO A 57 3.31 -2.70 11.50
CA PRO A 57 2.34 -3.78 11.36
C PRO A 57 1.99 -4.09 9.89
N LEU A 58 2.39 -3.23 8.95
CA LEU A 58 2.16 -3.39 7.51
C LEU A 58 3.24 -4.21 6.79
N GLY A 59 4.33 -4.55 7.48
CA GLY A 59 5.53 -5.09 6.84
C GLY A 59 6.69 -4.10 6.84
N THR A 60 7.92 -4.62 6.84
CA THR A 60 9.16 -3.89 6.53
C THR A 60 9.33 -3.76 5.01
N VAL A 61 8.76 -4.69 4.24
CA VAL A 61 8.68 -4.64 2.78
C VAL A 61 7.21 -4.65 2.36
N GLY A 62 6.82 -3.72 1.49
CA GLY A 62 5.45 -3.62 1.03
C GLY A 62 5.26 -2.56 -0.04
N PHE A 63 4.01 -2.20 -0.31
CA PHE A 63 3.66 -1.19 -1.30
C PHE A 63 3.80 0.23 -0.73
N PRO A 64 4.14 1.24 -1.55
CA PRO A 64 4.07 2.65 -1.17
C PRO A 64 2.72 2.98 -0.51
N GLY A 65 2.74 3.54 0.69
CA GLY A 65 1.51 3.75 1.43
C GLY A 65 1.70 4.01 2.91
N GLY A 66 0.71 4.69 3.48
CA GLY A 66 0.73 5.11 4.87
C GLY A 66 -0.60 5.66 5.35
N PRO A 67 -0.59 6.32 6.52
CA PRO A 67 -1.79 6.93 7.09
C PRO A 67 -2.42 7.96 6.16
N VAL A 68 -3.75 8.05 6.23
CA VAL A 68 -4.51 9.19 5.73
C VAL A 68 -4.33 10.35 6.70
N GLU A 69 -4.14 11.55 6.17
CA GLU A 69 -3.92 12.77 6.93
C GLU A 69 -5.07 13.76 6.74
N ALA A 70 -5.15 14.76 7.63
CA ALA A 70 -6.18 15.80 7.53
C ALA A 70 -6.06 16.60 6.22
N HIS A 71 -4.83 16.87 5.78
CA HIS A 71 -4.53 17.61 4.55
C HIS A 71 -4.99 16.88 3.27
N ASP A 72 -5.29 15.57 3.35
CA ASP A 72 -5.84 14.82 2.21
C ASP A 72 -7.28 15.24 1.86
N ASP A 73 -7.92 16.06 2.69
CA ASP A 73 -9.25 16.63 2.41
C ASP A 73 -9.18 18.02 1.76
N GLU A 74 -7.98 18.60 1.62
CA GLU A 74 -7.82 19.94 1.05
C GLU A 74 -8.40 20.03 -0.38
N PRO A 75 -8.97 21.18 -0.76
CA PRO A 75 -9.44 21.40 -2.13
C PRO A 75 -8.28 21.32 -3.13
N LEU A 76 -8.49 20.57 -4.20
CA LEU A 76 -7.56 20.46 -5.33
C LEU A 76 -8.36 20.19 -6.61
N ASP A 77 -7.76 20.52 -7.76
CA ASP A 77 -8.36 20.22 -9.05
C ASP A 77 -8.36 18.71 -9.28
N TRP A 78 -9.51 18.17 -9.70
CA TRP A 78 -9.80 16.75 -9.68
C TRP A 78 -10.36 16.29 -11.02
N ALA A 79 -9.75 15.25 -11.60
CA ALA A 79 -10.24 14.55 -12.77
C ALA A 79 -10.55 13.10 -12.45
N GLY A 80 -11.60 12.57 -13.08
CA GLY A 80 -12.09 11.21 -12.88
C GLY A 80 -13.40 11.13 -12.09
N PRO A 81 -13.69 9.95 -11.50
CA PRO A 81 -14.91 9.73 -10.74
C PRO A 81 -15.05 10.75 -9.62
N VAL A 82 -16.25 11.29 -9.43
CA VAL A 82 -16.51 12.24 -8.34
C VAL A 82 -16.42 11.53 -6.97
N PRO A 83 -16.19 12.25 -5.86
CA PRO A 83 -16.05 11.65 -4.54
C PRO A 83 -17.19 10.69 -4.14
N THR A 84 -18.43 10.98 -4.52
CA THR A 84 -19.58 10.10 -4.25
C THR A 84 -19.52 8.78 -5.04
N GLU A 85 -18.93 8.77 -6.23
CA GLU A 85 -18.70 7.56 -6.99
C GLU A 85 -17.54 6.75 -6.40
N TRP A 86 -16.47 7.41 -5.94
CA TRP A 86 -15.40 6.76 -5.18
C TRP A 86 -15.89 6.12 -3.89
N ALA A 87 -16.77 6.81 -3.15
CA ALA A 87 -17.40 6.28 -1.96
C ALA A 87 -18.09 4.94 -2.26
N ARG A 88 -18.91 4.87 -3.31
CA ARG A 88 -19.53 3.61 -3.76
C ARG A 88 -18.51 2.55 -4.15
N ARG A 89 -17.48 2.92 -4.89
CA ARG A 89 -16.41 2.00 -5.35
C ARG A 89 -15.60 1.40 -4.19
N LEU A 90 -15.50 2.12 -3.08
CA LEU A 90 -14.79 1.71 -1.87
C LEU A 90 -15.70 1.12 -0.79
N GLY A 91 -17.02 1.02 -1.03
CA GLY A 91 -17.98 0.57 -0.01
C GLY A 91 -18.16 1.56 1.15
N MET A 92 -17.95 2.85 0.89
CA MET A 92 -18.03 3.96 1.85
C MET A 92 -19.17 4.94 1.53
N ASP A 93 -20.31 4.47 0.98
CA ASP A 93 -21.43 5.35 0.60
C ASP A 93 -21.91 6.29 1.72
N GLY A 94 -21.76 5.88 2.99
CA GLY A 94 -22.08 6.69 4.17
C GLY A 94 -21.03 7.74 4.58
N ASP A 95 -19.83 7.75 3.97
CA ASP A 95 -18.73 8.66 4.32
C ASP A 95 -17.90 9.05 3.09
N VAL A 96 -18.47 9.97 2.29
CA VAL A 96 -17.86 10.48 1.04
C VAL A 96 -16.54 11.20 1.29
N SER A 97 -16.41 11.89 2.42
CA SER A 97 -15.21 12.63 2.78
C SER A 97 -14.06 11.67 3.12
N ARG A 98 -14.34 10.58 3.83
CA ARG A 98 -13.34 9.51 4.04
C ARG A 98 -12.91 8.86 2.73
N ALA A 99 -13.84 8.62 1.80
CA ALA A 99 -13.51 8.09 0.49
C ALA A 99 -12.60 9.02 -0.31
N ARG A 100 -12.90 10.33 -0.33
CA ARG A 100 -12.03 11.36 -0.92
C ARG A 100 -10.63 11.31 -0.32
N ARG A 101 -10.52 11.38 0.99
CA ARG A 101 -9.22 11.37 1.68
C ARG A 101 -8.42 10.09 1.39
N ALA A 102 -9.05 8.92 1.30
CA ALA A 102 -8.36 7.68 0.95
C ALA A 102 -7.76 7.74 -0.48
N VAL A 103 -8.50 8.28 -1.45
CA VAL A 103 -8.00 8.43 -2.83
C VAL A 103 -6.86 9.46 -2.91
N VAL A 104 -6.99 10.60 -2.22
CA VAL A 104 -5.92 11.61 -2.17
C VAL A 104 -4.69 11.09 -1.45
N ALA A 105 -4.86 10.39 -0.33
CA ALA A 105 -3.77 9.75 0.40
C ALA A 105 -3.03 8.73 -0.49
N ALA A 106 -3.75 7.92 -1.25
CA ALA A 106 -3.13 6.99 -2.20
C ALA A 106 -2.25 7.72 -3.22
N ALA A 107 -2.76 8.79 -3.83
CA ALA A 107 -1.99 9.59 -4.77
C ALA A 107 -0.81 10.33 -4.11
N ARG A 108 -0.98 10.81 -2.88
CA ARG A 108 0.09 11.44 -2.09
C ARG A 108 1.20 10.44 -1.82
N HIS A 109 0.88 9.24 -1.31
CA HIS A 109 1.88 8.21 -1.02
C HIS A 109 2.58 7.68 -2.28
N ALA A 110 1.87 7.59 -3.40
CA ALA A 110 2.46 7.30 -4.72
C ALA A 110 3.57 8.32 -5.08
N PHE A 111 3.29 9.61 -4.89
CA PHE A 111 4.26 10.66 -5.20
C PHE A 111 5.35 10.80 -4.13
N GLU A 112 4.98 10.84 -2.86
CA GLU A 112 5.89 11.00 -1.73
C GLU A 112 6.92 9.86 -1.69
N GLU A 113 6.46 8.61 -1.60
CA GLU A 113 7.35 7.46 -1.37
C GLU A 113 8.00 6.94 -2.65
N ALA A 114 7.28 6.95 -3.79
CA ALA A 114 7.75 6.36 -5.03
C ALA A 114 8.06 7.38 -6.14
N GLY A 115 7.79 8.66 -5.94
CA GLY A 115 8.03 9.69 -6.97
C GLY A 115 7.05 9.63 -8.14
N VAL A 116 6.00 8.82 -8.05
CA VAL A 116 5.01 8.65 -9.13
C VAL A 116 3.88 9.65 -8.95
N LEU A 117 3.79 10.64 -9.84
CA LEU A 117 2.77 11.67 -9.80
C LEU A 117 1.61 11.33 -10.75
N LEU A 118 0.46 11.00 -10.17
CA LEU A 118 -0.80 10.74 -10.89
C LEU A 118 -1.56 12.04 -11.16
N ALA A 119 -0.93 12.98 -11.86
CA ALA A 119 -1.49 14.29 -12.19
C ALA A 119 -1.01 14.78 -13.57
N GLY A 120 -1.73 15.72 -14.16
CA GLY A 120 -1.42 16.35 -15.44
C GLY A 120 -1.93 17.78 -15.53
N ALA A 121 -1.66 18.47 -16.64
CA ALA A 121 -2.16 19.83 -16.85
C ALA A 121 -3.69 19.86 -17.06
N ASP A 122 -4.26 18.72 -17.47
CA ASP A 122 -5.68 18.57 -17.78
C ASP A 122 -6.12 17.10 -17.60
N PRO A 123 -7.43 16.79 -17.71
CA PRO A 123 -7.97 15.44 -17.54
C PRO A 123 -7.51 14.39 -18.56
N MET A 124 -6.75 14.75 -19.59
CA MET A 124 -6.29 13.88 -20.67
C MET A 124 -4.78 13.70 -20.71
N SER A 125 -4.02 14.47 -19.91
CA SER A 125 -2.56 14.40 -19.83
C SER A 125 -2.04 13.91 -18.48
N THR A 126 -0.77 13.52 -18.45
CA THR A 126 0.04 13.28 -17.23
C THR A 126 1.31 14.10 -17.35
N VAL A 127 1.95 14.46 -16.23
CA VAL A 127 3.29 15.06 -16.28
C VAL A 127 4.27 14.08 -16.92
N GLU A 128 5.10 14.59 -17.83
CA GLU A 128 6.11 13.79 -18.56
C GLU A 128 7.16 13.20 -17.61
N SER A 129 7.55 13.97 -16.59
CA SER A 129 8.51 13.53 -15.58
C SER A 129 8.22 14.18 -14.23
N ALA A 130 8.44 13.42 -13.17
CA ALA A 130 8.41 13.86 -11.78
C ALA A 130 9.80 13.68 -11.11
N GLU A 131 10.87 13.77 -11.92
CA GLU A 131 12.25 13.54 -11.49
C GLU A 131 13.04 14.84 -11.27
N GLY A 132 14.08 14.76 -10.45
CA GLY A 132 15.01 15.87 -10.20
C GLY A 132 14.83 16.54 -8.84
N ALA A 133 15.75 17.45 -8.53
CA ALA A 133 15.93 18.01 -7.19
C ALA A 133 14.70 18.78 -6.68
N GLU A 134 13.99 19.49 -7.57
CA GLU A 134 12.81 20.27 -7.18
C GLU A 134 11.62 19.37 -6.79
N TRP A 135 11.39 18.30 -7.55
CA TRP A 135 10.38 17.30 -7.22
C TRP A 135 10.75 16.56 -5.95
N MET A 136 12.01 16.14 -5.79
CA MET A 136 12.49 15.52 -4.55
C MET A 136 12.31 16.44 -3.34
N SER A 137 12.64 17.72 -3.45
CA SER A 137 12.41 18.70 -2.38
C SER A 137 10.92 18.83 -2.02
N SER A 138 10.03 18.81 -3.01
CA SER A 138 8.58 18.81 -2.76
C SER A 138 8.12 17.54 -2.03
N ARG A 139 8.71 16.38 -2.37
CA ARG A 139 8.41 15.09 -1.71
C ARG A 139 8.93 15.04 -0.28
N GLU A 140 10.12 15.58 -0.02
CA GLU A 140 10.66 15.70 1.34
C GLU A 140 9.80 16.63 2.21
N ALA A 141 9.35 17.76 1.65
CA ALA A 141 8.43 18.68 2.34
C ALA A 141 7.06 18.03 2.63
N LEU A 142 6.53 17.22 1.70
CA LEU A 142 5.33 16.40 1.95
C LEU A 142 5.55 15.42 3.09
N ALA A 143 6.69 14.72 3.08
CA ALA A 143 7.00 13.66 4.01
C ALA A 143 7.11 14.12 5.48
N VAL A 144 7.46 15.39 5.70
CA VAL A 144 7.49 16.03 7.03
C VAL A 144 6.25 16.88 7.33
N GLY A 145 5.31 17.00 6.38
CA GLY A 145 4.06 17.74 6.54
C GLY A 145 4.17 19.27 6.35
N ASP A 146 5.27 19.76 5.78
CA ASP A 146 5.47 21.20 5.52
C ASP A 146 4.59 21.73 4.38
N VAL A 147 4.20 20.85 3.44
CA VAL A 147 3.26 21.15 2.35
C VAL A 147 2.27 20.01 2.17
N SER A 148 1.09 20.32 1.63
CA SER A 148 0.11 19.31 1.23
C SER A 148 0.25 18.94 -0.26
N LEU A 149 -0.33 17.80 -0.67
CA LEU A 149 -0.39 17.44 -2.09
C LEU A 149 -1.14 18.50 -2.90
N ALA A 150 -2.23 19.05 -2.34
CA ALA A 150 -3.00 20.13 -2.96
C ALA A 150 -2.12 21.36 -3.26
N GLN A 151 -1.26 21.76 -2.33
CA GLN A 151 -0.31 22.86 -2.54
C GLN A 151 0.74 22.55 -3.60
N VAL A 152 1.28 21.31 -3.61
CA VAL A 152 2.27 20.87 -4.61
C VAL A 152 1.68 20.93 -6.02
N LEU A 153 0.44 20.44 -6.19
CA LEU A 153 -0.27 20.46 -7.47
C LEU A 153 -0.69 21.89 -7.87
N GLY A 154 -1.25 22.65 -6.93
CA GLY A 154 -1.74 24.00 -7.18
C GLY A 154 -0.66 24.98 -7.66
N ARG A 155 0.55 24.91 -7.06
CA ARG A 155 1.71 25.72 -7.51
C ARG A 155 2.10 25.47 -8.97
N ARG A 156 1.81 24.26 -9.48
CA ARG A 156 2.13 23.81 -10.84
C ARG A 156 0.92 23.77 -11.76
N ARG A 157 -0.26 24.20 -11.29
CA ARG A 157 -1.55 24.16 -12.00
C ARG A 157 -1.87 22.75 -12.54
N LEU A 158 -1.62 21.74 -11.71
CA LEU A 158 -1.86 20.35 -12.06
C LEU A 158 -3.18 19.86 -11.48
N VAL A 159 -3.87 19.03 -12.27
CA VAL A 159 -5.11 18.35 -11.92
C VAL A 159 -4.78 16.93 -11.47
N LEU A 160 -5.27 16.52 -10.31
CA LEU A 160 -5.14 15.15 -9.82
C LEU A 160 -5.98 14.20 -10.69
N ARG A 161 -5.32 13.21 -11.31
CA ARG A 161 -5.93 12.22 -12.21
C ARG A 161 -6.36 10.97 -11.44
N THR A 162 -7.44 11.09 -10.67
CA THR A 162 -7.92 9.97 -9.83
C THR A 162 -8.42 8.79 -10.65
N ASP A 163 -8.85 9.01 -11.89
CA ASP A 163 -9.23 7.97 -12.85
C ASP A 163 -8.10 6.99 -13.21
N LEU A 164 -6.84 7.33 -12.92
CA LEU A 164 -5.68 6.43 -13.06
C LEU A 164 -5.58 5.42 -11.91
N LEU A 165 -6.27 5.64 -10.79
CA LEU A 165 -6.37 4.69 -9.69
C LEU A 165 -7.54 3.74 -9.91
N ARG A 166 -7.39 2.51 -9.40
CA ARG A 166 -8.48 1.54 -9.27
C ARG A 166 -8.51 0.98 -7.85
N PRO A 167 -9.69 0.80 -7.23
CA PRO A 167 -9.79 0.07 -5.97
C PRO A 167 -9.27 -1.36 -6.14
N LEU A 168 -8.52 -1.84 -5.15
CA LEU A 168 -7.93 -3.18 -5.19
C LEU A 168 -8.38 -4.06 -4.03
N ALA A 169 -8.16 -3.62 -2.80
CA ALA A 169 -8.49 -4.39 -1.60
C ALA A 169 -8.66 -3.48 -0.38
N HIS A 170 -9.34 -3.96 0.64
CA HIS A 170 -9.50 -3.27 1.92
C HIS A 170 -9.11 -4.19 3.06
N TRP A 171 -8.15 -3.76 3.88
CA TRP A 171 -7.58 -4.58 4.94
C TRP A 171 -7.54 -3.83 6.27
N VAL A 172 -7.90 -4.52 7.34
CA VAL A 172 -7.71 -4.05 8.70
C VAL A 172 -6.69 -4.96 9.37
N THR A 173 -5.64 -4.38 9.96
CA THR A 173 -4.64 -5.14 10.73
C THR A 173 -5.30 -5.80 11.95
N SER A 174 -4.81 -6.99 12.30
CA SER A 174 -5.29 -7.80 13.43
C SER A 174 -5.32 -7.04 14.76
N ASP A 175 -6.24 -7.41 15.65
CA ASP A 175 -6.51 -6.69 16.91
C ASP A 175 -5.33 -6.64 17.88
N PHE A 176 -4.46 -7.67 17.86
CA PHE A 176 -3.29 -7.76 18.74
C PHE A 176 -2.20 -6.74 18.39
N ALA A 177 -2.21 -6.17 17.18
CA ALA A 177 -1.18 -5.24 16.76
C ALA A 177 -1.28 -3.94 17.57
N HIS A 178 -0.17 -3.49 18.15
CA HIS A 178 -0.13 -2.27 18.96
C HIS A 178 -0.59 -1.03 18.17
N ARG A 179 -0.08 -0.91 16.94
CA ARG A 179 -0.54 0.07 15.95
C ARG A 179 -1.41 -0.66 14.94
N ARG A 180 -2.60 -0.12 14.67
CA ARG A 180 -3.54 -0.71 13.72
C ARG A 180 -3.84 0.22 12.58
N TYR A 181 -4.10 -0.36 11.41
CA TYR A 181 -4.45 0.37 10.20
C TYR A 181 -5.66 -0.24 9.52
N ASP A 182 -6.50 0.64 8.98
CA ASP A 182 -7.61 0.36 8.08
C ASP A 182 -7.21 0.89 6.69
N ILE A 183 -6.72 -0.01 5.84
CA ILE A 183 -5.94 0.30 4.64
C ILE A 183 -6.76 0.01 3.40
N HIS A 184 -6.94 1.02 2.56
CA HIS A 184 -7.43 0.86 1.21
C HIS A 184 -6.25 0.74 0.25
N TYR A 185 -6.14 -0.41 -0.40
CA TYR A 185 -5.21 -0.62 -1.50
C TYR A 185 -5.84 -0.17 -2.80
N PHE A 186 -5.07 0.57 -3.58
CA PHE A 186 -5.36 0.94 -4.94
C PHE A 186 -4.32 0.32 -5.86
N THR A 187 -4.64 0.19 -7.13
CA THR A 187 -3.67 -0.17 -8.18
C THR A 187 -3.64 0.88 -9.27
N ALA A 188 -2.46 1.04 -9.88
CA ALA A 188 -2.22 1.97 -10.97
C ALA A 188 -1.07 1.44 -11.86
N VAL A 189 -0.96 2.04 -13.04
CA VAL A 189 0.25 1.96 -13.87
C VAL A 189 1.04 3.24 -13.65
N VAL A 190 2.37 3.15 -13.74
CA VAL A 190 3.22 4.33 -13.72
C VAL A 190 3.02 5.09 -15.03
N PRO A 191 2.70 6.40 -15.01
CA PRO A 191 2.60 7.20 -16.22
C PRO A 191 3.88 7.13 -17.05
N ASP A 192 3.75 7.15 -18.38
CA ASP A 192 4.89 7.12 -19.29
C ASP A 192 5.86 8.28 -19.00
N GLY A 193 7.16 8.00 -19.10
CA GLY A 193 8.23 8.96 -18.77
C GLY A 193 8.57 9.11 -17.28
N GLN A 194 7.79 8.52 -16.36
CA GLN A 194 8.12 8.51 -14.94
C GLN A 194 8.80 7.20 -14.52
N VAL A 195 9.84 7.29 -13.68
CA VAL A 195 10.49 6.14 -13.06
C VAL A 195 10.28 6.19 -11.55
N PRO A 196 9.76 5.11 -10.92
CA PRO A 196 9.64 5.07 -9.48
C PRO A 196 11.01 5.14 -8.79
N VAL A 197 11.16 6.08 -7.85
CA VAL A 197 12.38 6.27 -7.06
C VAL A 197 12.00 6.48 -5.60
N PRO A 198 12.61 5.75 -4.65
CA PRO A 198 12.35 5.93 -3.22
C PRO A 198 12.58 7.38 -2.76
N LEU A 199 11.85 7.80 -1.73
CA LEU A 199 12.13 9.07 -1.07
C LEU A 199 13.52 9.02 -0.44
N GLN A 200 14.32 10.08 -0.63
CA GLN A 200 15.71 10.10 -0.21
C GLN A 200 15.88 9.94 1.31
N SER A 201 14.99 10.51 2.11
CA SER A 201 15.04 10.42 3.58
C SER A 201 14.50 9.11 4.17
N LYS A 202 13.65 8.37 3.45
CA LYS A 202 12.92 7.20 3.99
C LYS A 202 13.35 5.86 3.39
N GLY A 203 13.92 5.84 2.19
CA GLY A 203 14.10 4.62 1.42
C GLY A 203 15.52 4.44 0.90
N VAL A 204 16.13 3.33 1.28
CA VAL A 204 17.39 2.84 0.69
C VAL A 204 17.15 1.77 -0.38
N TRP A 205 15.90 1.33 -0.53
CA TRP A 205 15.52 0.29 -1.49
C TRP A 205 14.06 0.45 -1.93
N GLY A 206 13.86 0.41 -3.24
CA GLY A 206 12.58 0.19 -3.88
C GLY A 206 12.82 -0.35 -5.28
N ARG A 207 12.13 -1.43 -5.64
CA ARG A 207 12.36 -2.13 -6.90
C ARG A 207 11.08 -2.74 -7.44
N TRP A 208 11.06 -2.86 -8.76
CA TRP A 208 10.18 -3.80 -9.44
C TRP A 208 10.64 -5.22 -9.11
N VAL A 209 9.67 -6.06 -8.77
CA VAL A 209 9.88 -7.49 -8.53
C VAL A 209 8.80 -8.26 -9.27
N GLU A 210 9.14 -9.45 -9.78
CA GLU A 210 8.15 -10.36 -10.35
C GLU A 210 7.31 -10.97 -9.23
N ALA A 211 5.99 -10.74 -9.26
CA ALA A 211 5.13 -11.16 -8.16
C ALA A 211 5.10 -12.69 -8.00
N ALA A 212 5.10 -13.42 -9.13
CA ALA A 212 5.13 -14.88 -9.15
C ALA A 212 6.39 -15.44 -8.48
N GLU A 213 7.52 -14.79 -8.70
CA GLU A 213 8.79 -15.17 -8.11
C GLU A 213 8.78 -15.01 -6.59
N VAL A 214 8.29 -13.88 -6.10
CA VAL A 214 8.19 -13.60 -4.66
C VAL A 214 7.28 -14.61 -3.96
N VAL A 215 6.13 -14.95 -4.54
CA VAL A 215 5.17 -15.89 -3.90
C VAL A 215 5.59 -17.35 -4.04
N SER A 216 6.46 -17.68 -5.00
CA SER A 216 6.96 -19.05 -5.19
C SER A 216 7.95 -19.51 -4.12
N ASP A 217 8.54 -18.56 -3.38
CA ASP A 217 9.49 -18.82 -2.28
C ASP A 217 8.93 -18.34 -0.92
N PRO A 218 7.84 -18.94 -0.41
CA PRO A 218 7.20 -18.46 0.80
C PRO A 218 8.01 -18.71 2.09
N VAL A 219 8.96 -19.65 2.05
CA VAL A 219 9.76 -20.09 3.21
C VAL A 219 11.25 -19.77 3.08
N GLY A 220 11.72 -19.38 1.89
CA GLY A 220 13.08 -18.90 1.69
C GLY A 220 13.21 -17.40 1.90
N SER A 221 14.46 -16.92 1.81
CA SER A 221 14.84 -15.54 2.14
C SER A 221 15.02 -14.64 0.92
N ARG A 222 14.63 -15.10 -0.28
CA ARG A 222 15.01 -14.44 -1.54
C ARG A 222 14.66 -12.95 -1.58
N LEU A 223 13.44 -12.59 -1.17
CA LEU A 223 13.02 -11.18 -1.12
C LEU A 223 13.85 -10.39 -0.10
N GLY A 224 14.10 -10.97 1.08
CA GLY A 224 14.92 -10.35 2.12
C GLY A 224 16.35 -10.11 1.68
N ASP A 225 16.97 -11.09 1.03
CA ASP A 225 18.34 -10.99 0.51
C ASP A 225 18.43 -10.00 -0.65
N LEU A 226 17.37 -9.87 -1.47
CA LEU A 226 17.28 -8.86 -2.53
C LEU A 226 17.19 -7.42 -1.98
N VAL A 227 16.53 -7.24 -0.84
CA VAL A 227 16.45 -5.95 -0.13
C VAL A 227 17.80 -5.62 0.52
N GLY A 228 18.45 -6.64 1.10
CA GLY A 228 19.85 -6.56 1.52
C GLY A 228 20.11 -5.69 2.74
N GLN A 229 19.08 -5.37 3.52
CA GLN A 229 19.20 -4.63 4.79
C GLN A 229 19.36 -5.61 5.96
N GLU A 230 20.00 -5.15 7.04
CA GLU A 230 20.29 -5.97 8.23
C GLU A 230 19.06 -6.67 8.80
N ASP A 231 17.91 -6.00 8.83
CA ASP A 231 16.64 -6.54 9.34
C ASP A 231 15.84 -7.33 8.29
N THR A 232 16.40 -7.53 7.08
CA THR A 232 15.74 -8.23 5.97
C THR A 232 16.48 -9.47 5.46
N VAL A 233 17.82 -9.48 5.51
CA VAL A 233 18.61 -10.64 5.06
C VAL A 233 18.25 -11.89 5.85
N GLY A 234 18.06 -13.01 5.16
CA GLY A 234 17.64 -14.28 5.77
C GLY A 234 16.18 -14.34 6.22
N ARG A 235 15.36 -13.30 5.95
CA ARG A 235 13.95 -13.25 6.35
C ARG A 235 13.01 -13.64 5.21
N THR A 236 11.96 -14.37 5.55
CA THR A 236 10.94 -14.82 4.61
C THR A 236 9.97 -13.70 4.23
N VAL A 237 9.22 -13.87 3.14
CA VAL A 237 8.12 -12.97 2.77
C VAL A 237 7.10 -12.84 3.93
N GLY A 238 6.88 -13.94 4.66
CA GLY A 238 6.02 -13.97 5.85
C GLY A 238 6.47 -13.02 6.95
N ASP A 239 7.76 -12.97 7.24
CA ASP A 239 8.32 -12.06 8.25
C ASP A 239 8.39 -10.60 7.79
N LEU A 240 8.64 -10.40 6.48
CA LEU A 240 8.88 -9.07 5.90
C LEU A 240 7.59 -8.29 5.60
N SER A 241 6.47 -8.97 5.40
CA SER A 241 5.24 -8.36 4.87
C SER A 241 4.00 -8.69 5.69
N SER A 242 2.92 -7.94 5.50
CA SER A 242 1.64 -8.25 6.13
C SER A 242 0.80 -9.23 5.29
N PRO A 243 -0.20 -9.91 5.88
CA PRO A 243 -1.15 -10.74 5.13
C PRO A 243 -1.79 -10.02 3.93
N GLY A 244 -2.05 -8.72 4.08
CA GLY A 244 -2.60 -7.90 2.99
C GLY A 244 -1.64 -7.76 1.81
N VAL A 245 -0.35 -7.55 2.08
CA VAL A 245 0.68 -7.50 1.04
C VAL A 245 0.81 -8.86 0.34
N GLN A 246 0.86 -9.96 1.10
CA GLN A 246 0.98 -11.31 0.54
C GLN A 246 -0.20 -11.68 -0.37
N CYS A 247 -1.43 -11.41 0.06
CA CYS A 247 -2.62 -11.65 -0.78
C CYS A 247 -2.65 -10.80 -2.05
N VAL A 248 -2.15 -9.57 -1.98
CA VAL A 248 -2.04 -8.72 -3.18
C VAL A 248 -0.97 -9.27 -4.12
N LEU A 249 0.20 -9.67 -3.61
CA LEU A 249 1.26 -10.28 -4.40
C LEU A 249 0.75 -11.52 -5.14
N GLU A 250 0.01 -12.39 -4.48
CA GLU A 250 -0.61 -13.56 -5.13
C GLU A 250 -1.61 -13.16 -6.21
N SER A 251 -2.47 -12.18 -5.93
CA SER A 251 -3.44 -11.67 -6.91
C SER A 251 -2.75 -11.08 -8.16
N VAL A 252 -1.58 -10.47 -7.99
CA VAL A 252 -0.75 -9.99 -9.11
C VAL A 252 -0.12 -11.18 -9.85
N ALA A 253 0.45 -12.14 -9.13
CA ALA A 253 1.08 -13.34 -9.67
C ALA A 253 0.12 -14.24 -10.47
N GLU A 254 -1.16 -14.28 -10.11
CA GLU A 254 -2.21 -15.01 -10.83
C GLU A 254 -2.52 -14.43 -12.21
N CYS A 255 -2.17 -13.16 -12.46
CA CYS A 255 -2.53 -12.48 -13.71
C CYS A 255 -1.46 -12.68 -14.78
N SER A 256 -1.90 -12.90 -16.02
CA SER A 256 -1.01 -13.06 -17.17
C SER A 256 -0.47 -11.74 -17.74
N SER A 257 -1.06 -10.61 -17.34
CA SER A 257 -0.62 -9.27 -17.75
C SER A 257 -1.13 -8.19 -16.78
N ALA A 258 -0.46 -7.05 -16.77
CA ALA A 258 -0.86 -5.87 -16.01
C ALA A 258 -2.25 -5.39 -16.44
N ILE A 259 -2.57 -5.41 -17.74
CA ILE A 259 -3.89 -5.02 -18.23
C ILE A 259 -4.98 -5.97 -17.72
N ALA A 260 -4.73 -7.28 -17.67
CA ALA A 260 -5.67 -8.25 -17.10
C ALA A 260 -5.88 -7.98 -15.59
N PHE A 261 -4.80 -7.68 -14.85
CA PHE A 261 -4.88 -7.32 -13.44
C PHE A 261 -5.71 -6.05 -13.21
N LEU A 262 -5.52 -5.00 -14.02
CA LEU A 262 -6.22 -3.72 -13.90
C LEU A 262 -7.69 -3.81 -14.32
N ALA A 263 -7.99 -4.61 -15.34
CA ALA A 263 -9.35 -4.78 -15.86
C ALA A 263 -10.25 -5.65 -14.94
N ARG A 264 -9.65 -6.44 -14.04
CA ARG A 264 -10.40 -7.29 -13.10
C ARG A 264 -11.28 -6.44 -12.17
N LYS A 265 -12.59 -6.62 -12.30
CA LYS A 265 -13.58 -6.05 -11.37
C LYS A 265 -13.45 -6.75 -10.01
N ARG A 266 -13.41 -5.96 -8.94
CA ARG A 266 -13.27 -6.44 -7.57
C ARG A 266 -14.34 -5.78 -6.71
N ALA A 267 -15.04 -6.58 -5.91
CA ALA A 267 -15.78 -6.05 -4.76
C ALA A 267 -14.75 -5.77 -3.66
N VAL A 268 -14.71 -4.53 -3.18
CA VAL A 268 -13.84 -4.16 -2.06
C VAL A 268 -14.54 -4.61 -0.78
N VAL A 269 -14.10 -5.74 -0.24
CA VAL A 269 -14.57 -6.30 1.03
C VAL A 269 -13.47 -6.15 2.06
N THR A 270 -13.84 -5.70 3.26
CA THR A 270 -12.93 -5.57 4.39
C THR A 270 -12.41 -6.93 4.81
N ARG A 271 -11.09 -7.09 4.83
CA ARG A 271 -10.41 -8.30 5.32
C ARG A 271 -9.68 -8.02 6.62
N ASN A 272 -9.92 -8.82 7.63
CA ASN A 272 -9.27 -8.69 8.93
C ASN A 272 -8.80 -10.08 9.41
N PRO A 273 -7.48 -10.38 9.31
CA PRO A 273 -6.94 -11.61 9.83
C PRO A 273 -7.10 -11.68 11.35
N VAL A 274 -7.62 -12.79 11.85
CA VAL A 274 -7.87 -13.02 13.27
C VAL A 274 -6.73 -13.85 13.84
N LEU A 275 -6.21 -13.44 15.00
CA LEU A 275 -5.18 -14.21 15.71
C LEU A 275 -5.81 -15.44 16.37
N GLU A 276 -5.22 -16.61 16.15
CA GLU A 276 -5.60 -17.85 16.82
C GLU A 276 -4.37 -18.72 17.13
N VAL A 277 -4.59 -19.79 17.90
CA VAL A 277 -3.55 -20.78 18.20
C VAL A 277 -3.78 -22.01 17.35
N ARG A 278 -2.76 -22.44 16.61
CA ARG A 278 -2.75 -23.68 15.84
C ARG A 278 -1.46 -24.43 16.11
N ASP A 279 -1.59 -25.72 16.43
CA ASP A 279 -0.45 -26.60 16.74
C ASP A 279 0.50 -25.99 17.81
N GLY A 280 -0.08 -25.32 18.81
CA GLY A 280 0.63 -24.65 19.90
C GLY A 280 1.34 -23.34 19.52
N ARG A 281 1.09 -22.78 18.33
CA ARG A 281 1.72 -21.55 17.85
C ARG A 281 0.68 -20.48 17.46
N PRO A 282 0.97 -19.19 17.66
CA PRO A 282 0.12 -18.10 17.17
C PRO A 282 0.16 -18.02 15.64
N VAL A 283 -1.02 -18.00 15.01
CA VAL A 283 -1.20 -17.85 13.56
C VAL A 283 -2.31 -16.84 13.26
N LEU A 284 -2.26 -16.23 12.07
CA LEU A 284 -3.33 -15.36 11.59
C LEU A 284 -4.22 -16.13 10.61
N ARG A 285 -5.50 -16.25 10.94
CA ARG A 285 -6.52 -16.86 10.09
C ARG A 285 -7.27 -15.80 9.31
N LEU A 286 -7.43 -16.01 8.01
CA LEU A 286 -8.27 -15.21 7.14
C LEU A 286 -9.33 -16.09 6.48
N ASP A 287 -10.59 -15.68 6.61
CA ASP A 287 -11.69 -16.28 5.87
C ASP A 287 -11.85 -15.56 4.52
N TRP A 288 -12.04 -16.35 3.47
CA TRP A 288 -12.24 -15.83 2.10
C TRP A 288 -13.72 -15.67 1.74
N SER A 289 -14.63 -15.95 2.68
CA SER A 289 -16.09 -15.88 2.51
C SER A 289 -16.56 -14.45 2.32
#